data_AF-A0A317YKD9-F1
#
_entry.id   AF-A0A317YKD9-F1
#
_cell.length_a   1.000
_cell.length_b   1.000
_cell.length_c   1.000
_cell.angle_alpha   90.00
_cell.angle_beta   90.00
_cell.angle_gamma   90.00
#
_symmetry.space_group_name_H-M   'P 1'
#
loop_
_entity.id
_entity.type
_entity.pdbx_description
1 polymer ?
#
loop_
_entity_poly.entity_id
_entity_poly.type
_entity_poly.pdbx_seq_one_letter_code
_entity_poly.pdbx_strand_id
1 'polypeptide(L)'
;MHNKNEFNKKLKDFIGSDKRMAVVKGYINEYKLTTVLRALNNSDYTKGTIHTSSIGNLKQIVDNRIIPKNKTQNTIFKLSNLTLEVNLYERNTIYHGDFAIYYPVESALIIETDTPR
;
A
#
# COMPACT_ATOMS: atom_id res chain seq x y z
N MET A 1 -18.50 7.55 -14.55
CA MET A 1 -17.40 6.58 -14.79
C MET A 1 -16.10 7.36 -14.81
N HIS A 2 -15.28 7.34 -13.75
CA HIS A 2 -14.00 8.04 -13.76
C HIS A 2 -13.05 7.35 -14.75
N ASN A 3 -12.43 8.14 -15.63
CA ASN A 3 -11.61 7.63 -16.72
C ASN A 3 -10.33 7.00 -16.14
N LYS A 4 -10.12 5.69 -16.34
CA LYS A 4 -8.99 4.92 -15.80
C LYS A 4 -7.63 5.58 -16.11
N ASN A 5 -7.52 6.19 -17.29
CA ASN A 5 -6.31 6.88 -17.73
C ASN A 5 -6.05 8.15 -16.91
N GLU A 6 -7.10 8.86 -16.53
CA GLU A 6 -7.00 10.07 -15.70
C GLU A 6 -6.60 9.74 -14.26
N PHE A 7 -7.15 8.67 -13.69
CA PHE A 7 -6.73 8.17 -12.37
C PHE A 7 -5.25 7.79 -12.37
N ASN A 8 -4.81 7.00 -13.36
CA ASN A 8 -3.41 6.58 -13.47
C ASN A 8 -2.47 7.78 -13.59
N LYS A 9 -2.83 8.77 -14.41
CA LYS A 9 -2.05 10.00 -14.57
C LYS A 9 -1.95 10.77 -13.25
N LYS A 10 -3.07 11.05 -12.59
CA LYS A 10 -3.11 11.75 -11.30
C LYS A 10 -2.33 11.04 -10.21
N LEU A 11 -2.38 9.71 -10.16
CA LEU A 11 -1.61 8.91 -9.20
C LEU A 11 -0.11 8.99 -9.49
N LYS A 12 0.30 8.89 -10.76
CA LYS A 12 1.71 9.06 -11.17
C LYS A 12 2.22 10.45 -10.81
N ASP A 13 1.47 11.50 -11.14
CA ASP A 13 1.83 12.88 -10.82
C ASP A 13 1.97 13.09 -9.31
N PHE A 14 1.09 12.48 -8.51
CA PHE A 14 1.12 12.58 -7.05
C PHE A 14 2.33 11.87 -6.43
N ILE A 15 2.67 10.66 -6.88
CA ILE A 15 3.80 9.89 -6.34
C ILE A 15 5.14 10.42 -6.86
N GLY A 16 5.19 10.90 -8.11
CA GLY A 16 6.36 11.53 -8.71
C GLY A 16 6.69 12.91 -8.14
N SER A 17 5.77 13.50 -7.37
CA SER A 17 6.05 14.71 -6.59
C SER A 17 7.02 14.42 -5.43
N ASP A 18 7.46 15.48 -4.78
CA ASP A 18 8.25 15.54 -3.55
C ASP A 18 7.70 14.66 -2.40
N LYS A 19 6.45 14.19 -2.50
CA LYS A 19 5.77 13.45 -1.43
C LYS A 19 5.99 11.94 -1.44
N ARG A 20 6.31 11.27 -2.57
CA ARG A 20 6.57 9.79 -2.74
C ARG A 20 5.65 8.80 -1.99
N MET A 21 4.59 9.27 -1.34
CA MET A 21 3.79 8.54 -0.37
C MET A 21 2.32 8.63 -0.77
N ALA A 22 1.67 7.48 -0.92
CA ALA A 22 0.25 7.36 -1.21
C ALA A 22 -0.53 6.94 0.03
N VAL A 23 -1.49 7.78 0.42
CA VAL A 23 -2.37 7.56 1.58
C VAL A 23 -3.71 7.02 1.09
N VAL A 24 -4.00 5.74 1.36
CA VAL A 24 -5.22 5.07 0.88
C VAL A 24 -6.22 4.89 2.03
N LYS A 25 -7.25 5.74 2.08
CA LYS A 25 -8.32 5.70 3.10
C LYS A 25 -9.46 4.72 2.75
N GLY A 26 -10.05 4.08 3.77
CA GLY A 26 -11.37 3.48 3.66
C GLY A 26 -11.62 2.23 4.51
N TYR A 27 -12.74 2.28 5.24
CA TYR A 27 -13.46 1.19 5.90
C TYR A 27 -13.89 0.01 4.98
N ILE A 28 -13.90 0.22 3.66
CA ILE A 28 -14.31 -0.70 2.58
C ILE A 28 -13.44 -0.36 1.34
N ASN A 29 -12.82 -1.23 0.56
CA ASN A 29 -12.55 -2.68 0.52
C ASN A 29 -11.23 -2.77 -0.29
N GLU A 30 -10.51 -3.88 -0.21
CA GLU A 30 -9.19 -4.11 -0.84
C GLU A 30 -9.11 -3.84 -2.37
N TYR A 31 -10.23 -3.58 -3.02
CA TYR A 31 -10.35 -3.04 -4.38
C TYR A 31 -9.61 -1.71 -4.61
N LYS A 32 -9.64 -0.78 -3.64
CA LYS A 32 -8.91 0.50 -3.73
C LYS A 32 -7.40 0.25 -3.77
N LEU A 33 -6.92 -0.59 -2.86
CA LEU A 33 -5.53 -1.03 -2.83
C LEU A 33 -5.14 -1.75 -4.13
N THR A 34 -5.99 -2.67 -4.61
CA THR A 34 -5.77 -3.38 -5.89
C THR A 34 -5.67 -2.41 -7.07
N THR A 35 -6.49 -1.36 -7.09
CA THR A 35 -6.48 -0.34 -8.15
C THR A 35 -5.18 0.46 -8.14
N VAL A 36 -4.72 0.88 -6.95
CA VAL A 36 -3.43 1.56 -6.75
C VAL A 36 -2.27 0.66 -7.17
N LEU A 37 -2.24 -0.61 -6.73
CA LEU A 37 -1.21 -1.58 -7.10
C LEU A 37 -1.16 -1.85 -8.60
N ARG A 38 -2.32 -1.93 -9.27
CA ARG A 38 -2.38 -2.07 -10.73
C ARG A 38 -1.83 -0.85 -11.45
N ALA A 39 -2.12 0.35 -10.98
CA ALA A 39 -1.61 1.58 -11.57
C ALA A 39 -0.07 1.67 -11.41
N LEU A 40 0.43 1.31 -10.24
CA LEU A 40 1.86 1.27 -9.93
C LEU A 40 2.61 0.18 -10.71
N ASN A 41 2.03 -1.00 -10.89
CA ASN A 41 2.65 -2.05 -11.70
C ASN A 41 2.73 -1.70 -13.20
N ASN A 42 1.95 -0.71 -13.66
CA ASN A 42 1.99 -0.15 -15.02
C ASN A 42 2.75 1.21 -15.05
N SER A 43 3.62 1.44 -14.08
CA SER A 43 4.47 2.62 -14.00
C SER A 43 5.94 2.23 -14.03
N ASP A 44 6.82 3.23 -13.95
CA ASP A 44 8.27 3.02 -13.95
C ASP A 44 8.79 2.60 -12.55
N TYR A 45 7.91 2.54 -11.55
CA TYR A 45 8.25 2.06 -10.22
C TYR A 45 8.42 0.56 -10.19
N THR A 46 9.50 0.11 -9.56
CA THR A 46 9.88 -1.31 -9.51
C THR A 46 9.87 -1.85 -8.08
N LYS A 47 9.89 -0.98 -7.08
CA LYS A 47 9.90 -1.36 -5.66
C LYS A 47 9.01 -0.46 -4.83
N GLY A 48 8.32 -1.02 -3.83
CA GLY A 48 7.58 -0.23 -2.86
C GLY A 48 7.22 -0.99 -1.60
N THR A 49 6.56 -0.30 -0.68
CA THR A 49 6.21 -0.86 0.64
C THR A 49 4.74 -0.64 0.92
N ILE A 50 4.08 -1.62 1.55
CA ILE A 50 2.74 -1.51 2.10
C ILE A 50 2.87 -1.54 3.62
N HIS A 51 2.49 -0.44 4.28
CA HIS A 51 2.38 -0.35 5.72
C HIS A 51 0.93 -0.64 6.13
N THR A 52 0.72 -1.54 7.09
CA THR A 52 -0.60 -1.94 7.60
C THR A 52 -0.57 -2.16 9.12
N SER A 53 -1.71 -2.08 9.80
CA SER A 53 -1.81 -2.48 11.22
C SER A 53 -1.84 -4.00 11.39
N SER A 54 -2.26 -4.75 10.37
CA SER A 54 -2.33 -6.21 10.41
C SER A 54 -2.32 -6.79 8.99
N ILE A 55 -1.71 -7.98 8.83
CA ILE A 55 -1.79 -8.76 7.59
C ILE A 55 -3.24 -9.15 7.27
N GLY A 56 -4.10 -9.27 8.29
CA GLY A 56 -5.53 -9.54 8.11
C GLY A 56 -6.25 -8.49 7.25
N ASN A 57 -5.73 -7.27 7.16
CA ASN A 57 -6.29 -6.22 6.30
C ASN A 57 -6.05 -6.49 4.80
N LEU A 58 -5.16 -7.42 4.46
CA LEU A 58 -4.79 -7.78 3.09
C LEU A 58 -5.40 -9.12 2.65
N LYS A 59 -6.39 -9.63 3.40
CA LYS A 59 -6.91 -10.99 3.27
C LYS A 59 -7.41 -11.32 1.86
N GLN A 60 -8.19 -10.46 1.20
CA GLN A 60 -8.69 -10.71 -0.15
C GLN A 60 -7.58 -10.70 -1.19
N ILE A 61 -6.59 -9.82 -1.07
CA ILE A 61 -5.43 -9.74 -1.98
C ILE A 61 -4.54 -10.98 -1.78
N VAL A 62 -4.41 -11.46 -0.54
CA VAL A 62 -3.75 -12.73 -0.22
C VAL A 62 -4.53 -13.93 -0.76
N ASP A 63 -5.85 -13.98 -0.57
CA ASP A 63 -6.72 -15.06 -1.03
C ASP A 63 -6.79 -15.13 -2.56
N ASN A 64 -6.78 -13.97 -3.23
CA ASN A 64 -6.70 -13.84 -4.69
C ASN A 64 -5.28 -14.07 -5.23
N ARG A 65 -4.33 -14.50 -4.38
CA ARG A 65 -2.94 -14.82 -4.73
C ARG A 65 -2.17 -13.66 -5.37
N ILE A 66 -2.62 -12.43 -5.15
CA ILE A 66 -1.86 -11.22 -5.52
C ILE A 66 -0.67 -11.07 -4.55
N ILE A 67 -0.88 -11.46 -3.28
CA ILE A 67 0.17 -11.61 -2.26
C ILE A 67 0.23 -13.11 -1.88
N PRO A 68 1.42 -13.70 -1.67
CA PRO A 68 1.51 -15.12 -1.29
C PRO A 68 0.89 -15.42 0.09
N LYS A 69 0.17 -16.54 0.22
CA LYS A 69 -0.57 -16.96 1.44
C LYS A 69 0.28 -17.17 2.69
N ASN A 70 1.56 -17.54 2.53
CA ASN A 70 2.42 -17.95 3.64
C ASN A 70 3.35 -16.82 4.12
N LYS A 71 2.93 -15.55 4.01
CA LYS A 71 3.80 -14.41 4.33
C LYS A 71 3.66 -14.03 5.80
N THR A 72 4.77 -14.08 6.52
CA THR A 72 4.96 -13.43 7.82
C THR A 72 5.25 -11.93 7.63
N GLN A 73 5.29 -11.15 8.71
CA GLN A 73 5.66 -9.72 8.65
C GLN A 73 7.03 -9.51 7.97
N ASN A 74 7.27 -8.32 7.39
CA ASN A 74 8.51 -7.93 6.69
C ASN A 74 8.84 -8.81 5.48
N THR A 75 7.85 -9.47 4.89
CA THR A 75 8.14 -10.35 3.77
C THR A 75 8.04 -9.61 2.45
N ILE A 76 9.09 -9.75 1.64
CA ILE A 76 9.17 -9.25 0.27
C ILE A 76 8.48 -10.23 -0.68
N PHE A 77 7.72 -9.71 -1.64
CA PHE A 77 7.13 -10.50 -2.73
C PHE A 77 7.13 -9.70 -4.04
N LYS A 78 7.01 -10.41 -5.16
CA LYS A 78 6.99 -9.81 -6.49
C LYS A 78 5.59 -9.93 -7.09
N LEU A 79 5.01 -8.80 -7.46
CA LEU A 79 3.79 -8.67 -8.23
C LEU A 79 4.16 -8.25 -9.66
N SER A 80 4.29 -9.21 -10.58
CA SER A 80 4.73 -8.95 -11.96
C SER A 80 6.03 -8.13 -12.02
N ASN A 81 5.96 -6.82 -12.28
CA ASN A 81 7.12 -5.94 -12.43
C ASN A 81 7.52 -5.25 -11.12
N LEU A 82 6.72 -5.42 -10.07
CA LEU A 82 6.77 -4.60 -8.88
C LEU A 82 7.07 -5.44 -7.63
N THR A 83 8.14 -5.10 -6.93
CA THR A 83 8.58 -5.77 -5.71
C THR A 83 8.02 -5.03 -4.50
N LEU A 84 7.27 -5.73 -3.65
CA LEU A 84 6.59 -5.17 -2.50
C LEU A 84 7.08 -5.78 -1.20
N GLU A 85 7.22 -4.93 -0.19
CA GLU A 85 7.47 -5.32 1.18
C GLU A 85 6.24 -4.96 2.05
N VAL A 86 5.83 -5.85 2.96
CA VAL A 86 4.70 -5.58 3.87
C VAL A 86 5.21 -5.38 5.29
N ASN A 87 4.98 -4.18 5.83
CA ASN A 87 5.47 -3.72 7.12
C ASN A 87 4.32 -3.34 8.05
N LEU A 88 4.52 -3.50 9.36
CA LEU A 88 3.57 -2.99 10.35
C LEU A 88 3.82 -1.52 10.68
N TYR A 89 2.76 -0.77 11.02
CA TYR A 89 2.88 0.64 11.43
C TYR A 89 3.79 0.84 12.66
N GLU A 90 3.75 -0.09 13.62
CA GLU A 90 4.39 0.03 14.93
C GLU A 90 5.92 -0.04 14.90
N ARG A 91 6.52 -0.38 13.77
CA ARG A 91 7.99 -0.44 13.63
C ARG A 91 8.46 0.78 12.87
N ASN A 92 9.44 1.49 13.42
CA ASN A 92 10.30 2.45 12.71
C ASN A 92 11.00 1.73 11.54
N THR A 93 10.24 1.47 10.47
CA THR A 93 10.69 0.72 9.32
C THR A 93 11.31 1.71 8.36
N ILE A 94 12.62 1.60 8.19
CA ILE A 94 13.36 2.40 7.24
C ILE A 94 12.83 2.07 5.84
N TYR A 95 12.41 3.10 5.14
CA TYR A 95 11.78 2.99 3.84
C TYR A 95 12.84 2.87 2.74
N HIS A 96 12.80 1.79 1.96
CA HIS A 96 13.79 1.46 0.92
C HIS A 96 13.18 1.24 -0.48
N GLY A 97 12.00 1.78 -0.75
CA GLY A 97 11.27 1.63 -2.02
C GLY A 97 11.18 2.93 -2.85
N ASP A 98 10.51 2.84 -4.00
CA ASP A 98 10.19 3.98 -4.87
C ASP A 98 8.89 4.69 -4.45
N PHE A 99 7.91 3.93 -3.92
CA PHE A 99 6.71 4.47 -3.25
C PHE A 99 6.36 3.75 -1.93
N ALA A 100 5.60 4.40 -1.05
CA ALA A 100 5.00 3.79 0.14
C ALA A 100 3.48 3.91 0.10
N ILE A 101 2.78 2.83 0.48
CA ILE A 101 1.32 2.79 0.64
C ILE A 101 1.01 2.52 2.11
N TYR A 102 0.20 3.37 2.72
CA TYR A 102 -0.36 3.12 4.05
C TYR A 102 -1.78 2.61 3.85
N TYR A 103 -2.11 1.43 4.38
CA TYR A 103 -3.42 0.80 4.21
C TYR A 103 -3.78 -0.21 5.33
N PRO A 104 -5.01 -0.12 5.89
CA PRO A 104 -5.90 1.03 5.82
C PRO A 104 -5.32 2.17 6.66
N VAL A 105 -5.35 3.40 6.15
CA VAL A 105 -4.77 4.56 6.85
C VAL A 105 -5.47 4.83 8.18
N GLU A 106 -6.76 4.52 8.28
CA GLU A 106 -7.56 4.73 9.49
C GLU A 106 -6.96 4.02 10.71
N SER A 107 -6.41 2.81 10.54
CA SER A 107 -5.75 2.11 11.65
C SER A 107 -4.36 2.64 11.99
N ALA A 108 -3.74 3.45 11.11
CA ALA A 108 -2.54 4.22 11.48
C ALA A 108 -2.91 5.47 12.30
N LEU A 109 -4.04 6.10 11.99
CA LEU A 109 -4.47 7.36 12.59
C LEU A 109 -5.09 7.19 13.98
N ILE A 110 -5.69 6.03 14.28
CA ILE A 110 -6.27 5.74 15.61
C ILE A 110 -5.18 5.70 16.71
N ILE A 111 -3.92 5.47 16.34
CA ILE A 111 -2.81 5.33 17.31
C ILE A 111 -2.47 6.67 18.00
N GLU A 112 -2.85 7.82 17.44
CA GLU A 112 -2.51 9.13 18.02
C GLU A 112 -3.56 9.75 18.96
N THR A 113 -4.76 9.18 19.11
CA THR A 113 -5.84 9.86 19.87
C THR A 113 -6.19 9.29 21.24
N ASP A 114 -5.66 8.13 21.66
CA ASP A 114 -6.02 7.49 22.94
C ASP A 114 -4.82 7.13 23.81
N THR A 115 -3.85 8.04 23.96
CA THR A 115 -2.96 8.00 25.13
C THR A 115 -3.43 9.09 26.12
N PRO A 116 -4.16 8.75 27.19
CA PRO A 116 -4.39 9.70 28.26
C PRO A 116 -3.03 10.09 28.84
N ARG A 117 -2.75 11.40 28.87
CA ARG A 117 -1.62 11.96 29.63
C ARG A 117 -1.87 11.84 31.13
#